data_AF-A0A7Y8EVG5-F1
#
_entry.id   AF-A0A7Y8EVG5-F1
#
_cell.length_a   1.000
_cell.length_b   1.000
_cell.length_c   1.000
_cell.angle_alpha   90.00
_cell.angle_beta   90.00
_cell.angle_gamma   90.00
#
_symmetry.space_group_name_H-M   'P 1'
#
loop_
_entity.id
_entity.type
_entity.pdbx_description
1 polymer ?
#
loop_
_entity_poly.entity_id
_entity_poly.type
_entity_poly.pdbx_seq_one_letter_code
_entity_poly.pdbx_strand_id
1 'polypeptide(L)'
;MDDATLCVPVSYLRVALDIGVIDVVDVVQWADTKLATLENPPYAVIELALMGRSNREEVMWQLLQVATPAISEAEMLPYALAVAHSRLLSEPDLGRRLAEGIYRLWARHGCYLPGALESCGYFDDAYGLADSGIHGSAESIDQELLEFTAGFASLDWQSIKVT
;
A
#
# COMPACT_ATOMS: atom_id res chain seq x y z
N MET A 1 9.87 -6.88 -24.87
CA MET A 1 9.65 -7.51 -23.56
C MET A 1 8.70 -6.60 -22.84
N ASP A 2 7.53 -7.10 -22.46
CA ASP A 2 6.33 -6.27 -22.29
C ASP A 2 6.32 -5.63 -20.89
N ASP A 3 6.87 -4.42 -20.81
CA ASP A 3 6.90 -3.52 -19.64
C ASP A 3 5.50 -3.40 -19.00
N ALA A 4 4.45 -3.47 -19.82
CA ALA A 4 3.04 -3.46 -19.42
C ALA A 4 2.67 -4.47 -18.33
N THR A 5 3.34 -5.63 -18.28
CA THR A 5 3.03 -6.69 -17.29
C THR A 5 3.52 -6.35 -15.88
N LEU A 6 4.44 -5.39 -15.74
CA LEU A 6 4.99 -4.94 -14.47
C LEU A 6 4.36 -3.64 -13.97
N CYS A 7 3.70 -2.87 -14.85
CA CYS A 7 3.12 -1.57 -14.50
C CYS A 7 2.07 -1.65 -13.38
N VAL A 8 1.14 -2.63 -13.41
CA VAL A 8 0.14 -2.81 -12.35
C VAL A 8 0.75 -3.28 -11.03
N PRO A 9 1.62 -4.32 -11.00
CA PRO A 9 2.37 -4.66 -9.80
C PRO A 9 3.12 -3.48 -9.20
N VAL A 10 3.81 -2.67 -10.02
CA VAL A 10 4.53 -1.48 -9.56
C VAL A 10 3.57 -0.46 -8.95
N SER A 11 2.43 -0.17 -9.57
CA SER A 11 1.40 0.68 -8.98
C SER A 11 0.97 0.19 -7.59
N TYR A 12 0.66 -1.09 -7.46
CA TYR A 12 0.23 -1.69 -6.19
C TYR A 12 1.33 -1.62 -5.13
N LEU A 13 2.53 -2.13 -5.44
CA LEU A 13 3.64 -2.22 -4.49
C LEU A 13 4.03 -0.83 -3.96
N ARG A 14 4.01 0.19 -4.81
CA ARG A 14 4.28 1.57 -4.38
C ARG A 14 3.28 2.06 -3.36
N VAL A 15 1.98 1.94 -3.64
CA VAL A 15 0.93 2.42 -2.73
C VAL A 15 0.94 1.61 -1.44
N ALA A 16 0.93 0.28 -1.54
CA ALA A 16 0.90 -0.61 -0.40
C ALA A 16 2.11 -0.39 0.53
N LEU A 17 3.30 -0.15 -0.03
CA LEU A 17 4.50 0.16 0.74
C LEU A 17 4.41 1.55 1.41
N ASP A 18 3.93 2.58 0.70
CA ASP A 18 3.79 3.95 1.22
C ASP A 18 2.86 4.01 2.45
N ILE A 19 1.70 3.32 2.33
CA ILE A 19 0.71 3.27 3.40
C ILE A 19 1.01 2.23 4.48
N GLY A 20 2.10 1.45 4.34
CA GLY A 20 2.54 0.47 5.34
C GLY A 20 1.72 -0.83 5.36
N VAL A 21 1.00 -1.14 4.29
CA VAL A 21 0.33 -2.44 4.09
C VAL A 21 1.32 -3.55 3.77
N ILE A 22 2.48 -3.21 3.21
CA ILE A 22 3.60 -4.14 3.00
C ILE A 22 4.90 -3.47 3.44
N ASP A 23 5.93 -4.29 3.66
CA ASP A 23 7.26 -3.87 4.01
C ASP A 23 8.26 -4.09 2.86
N VAL A 24 9.48 -3.56 3.00
CA VAL A 24 10.55 -3.72 1.99
C VAL A 24 10.81 -5.19 1.65
N VAL A 25 10.71 -6.08 2.65
CA VAL A 25 10.90 -7.52 2.45
C VAL A 25 9.89 -8.13 1.48
N ASP A 26 8.64 -7.63 1.48
CA ASP A 26 7.59 -8.11 0.56
C ASP A 26 7.90 -7.69 -0.89
N VAL A 27 8.44 -6.49 -1.08
CA VAL A 27 8.87 -6.00 -2.40
C VAL A 27 10.07 -6.80 -2.92
N VAL A 28 11.03 -7.10 -2.05
CA VAL A 28 12.19 -7.94 -2.38
C VAL A 28 11.72 -9.34 -2.78
N GLN A 29 10.81 -9.95 -2.01
CA GLN A 29 10.28 -11.27 -2.31
C GLN A 29 9.48 -11.30 -3.63
N TRP A 30 8.74 -10.23 -3.93
CA TRP A 30 8.12 -10.07 -5.24
C TRP A 30 9.16 -10.02 -6.36
N ALA A 31 10.24 -9.26 -6.18
CA ALA A 31 11.32 -9.15 -7.15
C ALA A 31 11.98 -10.52 -7.40
N ASP A 32 12.34 -11.26 -6.33
CA ASP A 32 12.88 -12.62 -6.42
C ASP A 32 11.96 -13.56 -7.21
N THR A 33 10.66 -13.49 -6.94
CA THR A 33 9.66 -14.29 -7.66
C THR A 33 9.63 -13.94 -9.16
N LYS A 34 9.78 -12.66 -9.52
CA LYS A 34 9.87 -12.24 -10.93
C LYS A 34 11.15 -12.70 -11.58
N LEU A 35 12.30 -12.58 -10.90
CA LEU A 35 13.59 -13.07 -11.41
C LEU A 35 13.57 -14.56 -11.73
N ALA A 36 12.85 -15.37 -10.96
CA ALA A 36 12.71 -16.80 -11.21
C ALA A 36 11.92 -17.15 -12.50
N THR A 37 11.13 -16.21 -13.02
CA THR A 37 10.22 -16.44 -14.17
C THR A 37 10.64 -15.69 -15.44
N LEU A 38 11.46 -14.66 -15.32
CA LEU A 38 11.90 -13.84 -16.44
C LEU A 38 13.21 -14.40 -17.02
N GLU A 39 13.21 -14.73 -18.31
CA GLU A 39 14.44 -15.17 -19.00
C GLU A 39 15.49 -14.05 -19.08
N ASN A 40 15.05 -12.79 -19.19
CA ASN A 40 15.90 -11.61 -19.28
C ASN A 40 15.38 -10.49 -18.36
N PRO A 41 15.55 -10.60 -17.04
CA PRO A 41 14.98 -9.63 -16.11
C PRO A 41 15.58 -8.22 -16.32
N PRO A 42 14.76 -7.15 -16.27
CA PRO A 42 15.26 -5.78 -16.24
C PRO A 42 16.23 -5.57 -15.08
N TYR A 43 17.29 -4.78 -15.30
CA TYR A 43 18.27 -4.48 -14.26
C TYR A 43 17.63 -3.91 -12.99
N ALA A 44 16.62 -3.06 -13.15
CA ALA A 44 15.89 -2.47 -12.03
C ALA A 44 15.21 -3.51 -11.12
N VAL A 45 14.76 -4.64 -11.67
CA VAL A 45 14.18 -5.76 -10.89
C VAL A 45 15.26 -6.51 -10.13
N ILE A 46 16.43 -6.71 -10.74
CA ILE A 46 17.59 -7.31 -10.05
C ILE A 46 18.02 -6.43 -8.88
N GLU A 47 18.08 -5.12 -9.09
CA GLU A 47 18.45 -4.17 -8.04
C GLU A 47 17.44 -4.21 -6.88
N LEU A 48 16.13 -4.23 -7.15
CA LEU A 48 15.11 -4.39 -6.11
C LEU A 48 15.34 -5.65 -5.26
N ALA A 49 15.68 -6.79 -5.86
CA ALA A 49 15.94 -8.03 -5.13
C ALA A 49 17.13 -7.91 -4.15
N LEU A 50 18.04 -6.95 -4.38
CA LEU A 50 19.22 -6.71 -3.55
C LEU A 50 18.99 -5.63 -2.47
N MET A 51 17.82 -4.98 -2.46
CA MET A 51 17.52 -3.83 -1.59
C MET A 51 16.97 -4.20 -0.20
N GLY A 52 17.18 -5.42 0.29
CA GLY A 52 16.62 -5.88 1.58
C GLY A 52 17.05 -5.10 2.83
N ARG A 53 17.99 -4.15 2.71
CA ARG A 53 18.41 -3.23 3.78
C ARG A 53 18.14 -1.75 3.45
N SER A 54 17.61 -1.46 2.28
CA SER A 54 17.26 -0.12 1.85
C SER A 54 16.05 0.39 2.63
N ASN A 55 15.94 1.71 2.72
CA ASN A 55 14.76 2.31 3.32
C ASN A 55 13.58 2.31 2.33
N ARG A 56 12.38 2.60 2.86
CA ARG A 56 11.14 2.62 2.10
C ARG A 56 11.20 3.55 0.88
N GLU A 57 11.74 4.76 1.04
CA GLU A 57 11.75 5.78 0.00
C GLU A 57 12.65 5.38 -1.18
N GLU A 58 13.82 4.80 -0.87
CA GLU A 58 14.73 4.24 -1.87
C GLU A 58 14.04 3.14 -2.69
N VAL A 59 13.34 2.22 -2.03
CA VAL A 59 12.62 1.13 -2.69
C VAL A 59 11.46 1.66 -3.53
N MET A 60 10.70 2.63 -3.03
CA MET A 60 9.64 3.29 -3.80
C MET A 60 10.19 3.98 -5.06
N TRP A 61 11.34 4.65 -4.95
CA TRP A 61 12.01 5.26 -6.09
C TRP A 61 12.45 4.19 -7.11
N GLN A 62 13.05 3.10 -6.63
CA GLN A 62 13.50 2.01 -7.50
C GLN A 62 12.34 1.32 -8.24
N LEU A 63 11.17 1.19 -7.60
CA LEU A 63 9.97 0.67 -8.26
C LEU A 63 9.59 1.47 -9.51
N LEU A 64 9.87 2.79 -9.58
CA LEU A 64 9.65 3.59 -10.79
C LEU A 64 10.65 3.31 -11.91
N GLN A 65 11.83 2.77 -11.57
CA GLN A 65 12.81 2.35 -12.56
C GLN A 65 12.47 0.98 -13.15
N VAL A 66 11.62 0.20 -12.48
CA VAL A 66 11.15 -1.09 -12.98
C VAL A 66 10.12 -0.93 -14.08
N ALA A 67 9.10 -0.10 -13.85
CA ALA A 67 8.06 0.19 -14.82
C ALA A 67 7.36 1.51 -14.49
N THR A 68 6.72 2.13 -15.48
CA THR A 68 5.83 3.27 -15.23
C THR A 68 4.52 2.78 -14.60
N PRO A 69 4.07 3.32 -13.46
CA PRO A 69 2.79 2.95 -12.86
C PRO A 69 1.64 3.14 -13.85
N ALA A 70 0.82 2.10 -14.05
CA ALA A 70 -0.35 2.15 -14.96
C ALA A 70 -1.59 2.81 -14.32
N ILE A 71 -1.59 2.99 -13.00
CA ILE A 71 -2.76 3.39 -12.21
C ILE A 71 -2.29 4.41 -11.19
N SER A 72 -3.07 5.47 -10.99
CA SER A 72 -2.71 6.51 -10.01
C SER A 72 -2.76 5.99 -8.57
N GLU A 73 -2.08 6.68 -7.66
CA GLU A 73 -2.06 6.30 -6.23
C GLU A 73 -3.48 6.27 -5.63
N ALA A 74 -4.32 7.26 -5.96
CA ALA A 74 -5.70 7.33 -5.49
C ALA A 74 -6.60 6.21 -6.04
N GLU A 75 -6.41 5.80 -7.30
CA GLU A 75 -7.16 4.69 -7.91
C GLU A 75 -6.68 3.33 -7.40
N MET A 76 -5.41 3.20 -7.02
CA MET A 76 -4.83 1.97 -6.50
C MET A 76 -5.07 1.77 -4.99
N LEU A 77 -5.30 2.86 -4.25
CA LEU A 77 -5.52 2.83 -2.80
C LEU A 77 -6.62 1.84 -2.35
N PRO A 78 -7.82 1.77 -2.98
CA PRO A 78 -8.85 0.78 -2.62
C PRO A 78 -8.34 -0.67 -2.63
N TYR A 79 -7.47 -1.02 -3.59
CA TYR A 79 -6.93 -2.37 -3.68
C TYR A 79 -5.87 -2.65 -2.60
N ALA A 80 -5.08 -1.65 -2.22
CA ALA A 80 -4.18 -1.76 -1.08
C ALA A 80 -4.96 -1.91 0.23
N LEU A 81 -6.08 -1.19 0.38
CA LEU A 81 -6.99 -1.31 1.53
C LEU A 81 -7.69 -2.68 1.59
N ALA A 82 -8.00 -3.29 0.44
CA ALA A 82 -8.53 -4.66 0.40
C ALA A 82 -7.55 -5.68 0.99
N VAL A 83 -6.26 -5.55 0.67
CA VAL A 83 -5.20 -6.39 1.27
C VAL A 83 -5.01 -6.05 2.75
N ALA A 84 -5.05 -4.76 3.10
CA ALA A 84 -4.96 -4.30 4.47
C ALA A 84 -6.05 -4.92 5.36
N HIS A 85 -7.29 -5.02 4.86
CA HIS A 85 -8.41 -5.64 5.58
C HIS A 85 -8.06 -7.06 6.05
N SER A 86 -7.51 -7.87 5.14
CA SER A 86 -7.12 -9.25 5.46
C SER A 86 -6.00 -9.30 6.50
N ARG A 87 -5.04 -8.37 6.43
CA ARG A 87 -3.93 -8.30 7.39
C ARG A 87 -4.36 -7.80 8.76
N LEU A 88 -5.26 -6.81 8.83
CA LEU A 88 -5.79 -6.26 10.10
C LEU A 88 -6.47 -7.33 10.96
N LEU A 89 -7.07 -8.36 10.34
CA LEU A 89 -7.64 -9.50 11.06
C LEU A 89 -6.61 -10.37 11.79
N SER A 90 -5.33 -10.30 11.39
CA SER A 90 -4.25 -11.15 11.90
C SER A 90 -3.08 -10.39 12.53
N GLU A 91 -3.02 -9.07 12.35
CA GLU A 91 -1.91 -8.21 12.77
C GLU A 91 -2.41 -7.03 13.61
N PRO A 92 -2.45 -7.17 14.95
CA PRO A 92 -2.99 -6.14 15.84
C PRO A 92 -2.28 -4.78 15.73
N ASP A 93 -0.98 -4.77 15.46
CA ASP A 93 -0.20 -3.53 15.42
C ASP A 93 -0.27 -2.79 14.06
N LEU A 94 -0.97 -3.36 13.07
CA LEU A 94 -1.06 -2.77 11.74
C LEU A 94 -1.90 -1.49 11.72
N GLY A 95 -2.92 -1.39 12.58
CA GLY A 95 -3.94 -0.33 12.53
C GLY A 95 -3.36 1.09 12.56
N ARG A 96 -2.57 1.41 13.60
CA ARG A 96 -1.91 2.71 13.75
C ARG A 96 -0.97 3.04 12.58
N ARG A 97 -0.13 2.07 12.18
CA ARG A 97 0.83 2.24 11.07
C ARG A 97 0.11 2.53 9.75
N LEU A 98 -0.97 1.80 9.50
CA LEU A 98 -1.81 1.96 8.32
C LEU A 98 -2.49 3.33 8.29
N ALA A 99 -3.06 3.77 9.42
CA ALA A 99 -3.71 5.06 9.56
C ALA A 99 -2.75 6.22 9.26
N GLU A 100 -1.53 6.21 9.82
CA GLU A 100 -0.49 7.19 9.52
C GLU A 100 -0.09 7.19 8.04
N GLY A 101 -0.02 6.00 7.43
CA GLY A 101 0.24 5.82 6.02
C GLY A 101 -0.82 6.43 5.11
N ILE A 102 -2.08 6.10 5.38
CA ILE A 102 -3.24 6.64 4.68
C ILE A 102 -3.29 8.17 4.83
N TYR A 103 -3.04 8.69 6.03
CA TYR A 103 -3.04 10.14 6.28
C TYR A 103 -1.98 10.87 5.46
N ARG A 104 -0.74 10.36 5.39
CA ARG A 104 0.32 10.96 4.55
C ARG A 104 -0.07 11.01 3.07
N LEU A 105 -0.73 9.96 2.56
CA LEU A 105 -1.24 9.94 1.20
C LEU A 105 -2.36 10.97 1.03
N TRP A 106 -3.36 10.95 1.91
CA TRP A 106 -4.49 11.90 1.90
C TRP A 106 -4.02 13.37 1.94
N ALA A 107 -3.06 13.70 2.81
CA ALA A 107 -2.49 15.04 2.91
C ALA A 107 -1.76 15.46 1.62
N ARG A 108 -1.03 14.54 0.97
CA ARG A 108 -0.35 14.77 -0.32
C ARG A 108 -1.34 15.03 -1.47
N HIS A 109 -2.54 14.46 -1.37
CA HIS A 109 -3.66 14.71 -2.28
C HIS A 109 -4.47 15.96 -1.92
N GLY A 110 -3.94 16.87 -1.09
CA GLY A 110 -4.58 18.14 -0.75
C GLY A 110 -5.74 17.98 0.23
N CYS A 111 -5.64 17.00 1.13
CA CYS A 111 -6.65 16.70 2.14
C CYS A 111 -8.02 16.31 1.53
N TYR A 112 -7.98 15.68 0.35
CA TYR A 112 -9.18 15.25 -0.37
C TYR A 112 -8.93 13.95 -1.12
N LEU A 113 -9.78 12.96 -0.87
CA LEU A 113 -9.91 11.73 -1.66
C LEU A 113 -11.40 11.50 -1.93
N PRO A 114 -11.79 11.07 -3.13
CA PRO A 114 -13.21 11.04 -3.51
C PRO A 114 -13.97 9.84 -2.92
N GLY A 115 -15.26 10.05 -2.64
CA GLY A 115 -16.23 8.99 -2.41
C GLY A 115 -15.94 8.16 -1.16
N ALA A 116 -15.82 6.85 -1.30
CA ALA A 116 -15.59 5.95 -0.17
C ALA A 116 -14.23 6.19 0.54
N LEU A 117 -13.31 6.97 -0.04
CA LEU A 117 -12.01 7.28 0.54
C LEU A 117 -12.00 8.60 1.33
N GLU A 118 -13.13 9.32 1.43
CA GLU A 118 -13.19 10.60 2.15
C GLU A 118 -12.77 10.47 3.63
N SER A 119 -13.07 9.33 4.25
CA SER A 119 -12.72 9.05 5.65
C SER A 119 -11.22 8.74 5.87
N CYS A 120 -10.39 8.69 4.83
CA CYS A 120 -8.96 8.39 4.97
C CYS A 120 -8.22 9.34 5.92
N GLY A 121 -8.58 10.63 5.95
CA GLY A 121 -7.95 11.62 6.84
C GLY A 121 -8.32 11.47 8.31
N TYR A 122 -9.37 10.71 8.64
CA TYR A 122 -9.90 10.60 10.00
C TYR A 122 -9.04 9.72 10.92
N PHE A 123 -8.52 8.60 10.42
CA PHE A 123 -8.00 7.55 11.30
C PHE A 123 -6.75 7.93 12.09
N ASP A 124 -5.80 8.64 11.49
CA ASP A 124 -4.57 9.07 12.20
C ASP A 124 -4.89 10.03 13.35
N ASP A 125 -5.78 11.00 13.09
CA ASP A 125 -6.31 11.91 14.11
C ASP A 125 -7.08 11.15 15.19
N ALA A 126 -7.93 10.18 14.82
CA ALA A 126 -8.71 9.39 15.75
C ALA A 126 -7.83 8.59 16.72
N TYR A 127 -6.78 7.93 16.22
CA TYR A 127 -5.77 7.30 17.09
C TYR A 127 -5.07 8.34 17.97
N GLY A 128 -4.69 9.51 17.44
CA GLY A 128 -4.04 10.55 18.24
C GLY A 128 -4.91 11.06 19.40
N LEU A 129 -6.22 11.14 19.19
CA LEU A 129 -7.19 11.47 20.24
C LEU A 129 -7.36 10.34 21.26
N ALA A 130 -7.35 9.08 20.81
CA ALA A 130 -7.42 7.92 21.69
C ALA A 130 -6.16 7.80 22.56
N ASP A 131 -4.98 7.97 21.99
CA ASP A 131 -3.68 7.95 22.70
C ASP A 131 -3.59 9.06 23.75
N SER A 132 -4.22 10.21 23.47
CA SER A 132 -4.31 11.34 24.39
C SER A 132 -5.38 11.17 25.49
N GLY A 133 -6.17 10.08 25.44
CA GLY A 133 -7.29 9.84 26.36
C GLY A 133 -8.45 10.82 26.19
N ILE A 134 -8.55 11.49 25.03
CA ILE A 134 -9.56 12.52 24.75
C ILE A 134 -10.84 11.90 24.21
N HIS A 135 -10.72 10.98 23.23
CA HIS A 135 -11.87 10.36 22.57
C HIS A 135 -11.54 8.96 22.04
N GLY A 136 -12.46 8.00 22.23
CA GLY A 136 -12.30 6.62 21.76
C GLY A 136 -11.23 5.82 22.52
N SER A 137 -10.94 4.62 22.01
CA SER A 137 -9.81 3.79 22.40
C SER A 137 -9.12 3.26 21.13
N ALA A 138 -7.85 2.87 21.22
CA ALA A 138 -7.16 2.26 20.07
C ALA A 138 -7.96 1.07 19.50
N GLU A 139 -8.51 0.21 20.38
CA GLU A 139 -9.36 -0.92 20.00
C GLU A 139 -10.63 -0.49 19.24
N SER A 140 -11.28 0.62 19.63
CA SER A 140 -12.45 1.11 18.89
C SER A 140 -12.06 1.62 17.51
N ILE A 141 -10.92 2.31 17.39
CA ILE A 141 -10.41 2.82 16.11
C ILE A 141 -9.93 1.67 15.21
N ASP A 142 -9.31 0.63 15.77
CA ASP A 142 -8.97 -0.61 15.05
C ASP A 142 -10.21 -1.24 14.42
N GLN A 143 -11.31 -1.34 15.19
CA GLN A 143 -12.58 -1.87 14.70
C GLN A 143 -13.19 -1.00 13.60
N GLU A 144 -13.20 0.33 13.76
CA GLU A 144 -13.67 1.26 12.72
C GLU A 144 -12.83 1.17 11.44
N LEU A 145 -11.52 1.04 11.57
CA LEU A 145 -10.60 0.88 10.44
C LEU A 145 -10.81 -0.47 9.74
N LEU A 146 -11.07 -1.54 10.49
CA LEU A 146 -11.42 -2.85 9.95
C LEU A 146 -12.73 -2.80 9.15
N GLU A 147 -13.76 -2.13 9.69
CA GLU A 147 -15.05 -1.93 9.01
C GLU A 147 -14.92 -1.08 7.74
N PHE A 148 -14.12 0.00 7.81
CA PHE A 148 -13.82 0.84 6.66
C PHE A 148 -13.13 0.05 5.54
N THR A 149 -12.09 -0.72 5.88
CA THR A 149 -11.35 -1.53 4.89
C THR A 149 -12.19 -2.69 4.33
N ALA A 150 -13.18 -3.19 5.08
CA ALA A 150 -14.11 -4.21 4.60
C ALA A 150 -14.90 -3.77 3.36
N GLY A 151 -15.15 -2.47 3.19
CA GLY A 151 -15.80 -1.89 2.02
C GLY A 151 -15.05 -2.15 0.70
N PHE A 152 -13.77 -2.53 0.77
CA PHE A 152 -12.92 -2.80 -0.38
C PHE A 152 -12.52 -4.28 -0.51
N ALA A 153 -12.88 -5.15 0.44
CA ALA A 153 -12.34 -6.50 0.57
C ALA A 153 -12.59 -7.44 -0.63
N SER A 154 -13.53 -7.10 -1.53
CA SER A 154 -13.79 -7.86 -2.76
C SER A 154 -12.89 -7.48 -3.93
N LEU A 155 -12.09 -6.42 -3.81
CA LEU A 155 -11.20 -5.94 -4.86
C LEU A 155 -9.91 -6.79 -4.91
N ASP A 156 -9.47 -7.11 -6.12
CA ASP A 156 -8.22 -7.81 -6.39
C ASP A 156 -7.42 -7.07 -7.47
N TRP A 157 -6.26 -6.53 -7.09
CA TRP A 157 -5.40 -5.80 -8.01
C TRP A 157 -4.78 -6.71 -9.08
N GLN A 158 -4.64 -8.01 -8.82
CA GLN A 158 -4.08 -8.97 -9.77
C GLN A 158 -5.03 -9.23 -10.95
N SER A 159 -6.32 -8.92 -10.78
CA SER A 159 -7.33 -9.07 -11.82
C SER A 159 -7.36 -7.91 -12.83
N ILE A 160 -6.64 -6.81 -12.56
CA ILE A 160 -6.66 -5.61 -13.40
C ILE A 160 -5.95 -5.88 -14.73
N LYS A 161 -6.65 -5.57 -15.83
CA LYS A 161 -6.10 -5.65 -17.20
C LYS A 161 -5.83 -4.25 -17.72
N VAL A 162 -4.56 -3.96 -18.01
CA VAL A 162 -4.18 -2.73 -18.75
C VAL A 162 -4.42 -3.02 -20.24
N THR A 163 -5.17 -2.14 -20.90
CA THR A 163 -5.49 -2.23 -22.33
C THR A 163 -4.57 -1.33 -23.13
#